data_AF-A0A7Y7WM65-F1
#
_entry.id   AF-A0A7Y7WM65-F1
#
_cell.length_a   1.000
_cell.length_b   1.000
_cell.length_c   1.000
_cell.angle_alpha   90.00
_cell.angle_beta   90.00
_cell.angle_gamma   90.00
#
_symmetry.space_group_name_H-M   'P 1'
#
loop_
_entity.id
_entity.type
_entity.pdbx_description
1 polymer ?
#
loop_
_entity_poly.entity_id
_entity_poly.type
_entity_poly.pdbx_seq_one_letter_code
_entity_poly.pdbx_strand_id
1 'polypeptide(L)'
;MIPDGEKLARIPGVGETGIDDLYKVKRSGVDYVIVEYKFVGDDKKSGSSGLGSTLDGKQGSENWITGGDRLERSVGLDQSRDIFASISTNRTETWVVRTRPDGATEIEVLDSLGKAKAVDTSKILPSMVFSGGKP
;
A
#
# COMPACT_ATOMS: atom_id res chain seq x y z
N MET A 1 5.43 -10.60 3.30
CA MET A 1 6.79 -10.07 3.57
C MET A 1 7.22 -9.30 2.33
N ILE A 2 7.60 -8.01 2.46
CA ILE A 2 8.15 -7.24 1.34
C ILE A 2 9.62 -7.63 1.17
N PRO A 3 10.06 -8.09 -0.02
CA PRO A 3 11.47 -8.42 -0.24
C PRO A 3 12.37 -7.20 0.07
N ASP A 4 13.40 -7.41 0.90
CA ASP A 4 14.40 -6.40 1.26
C ASP A 4 13.85 -5.11 1.90
N GLY A 5 12.63 -5.16 2.44
CA GLY A 5 11.94 -4.02 3.04
C GLY A 5 12.25 -3.83 4.53
N GLU A 6 12.61 -2.60 4.91
CA GLU A 6 12.68 -2.14 6.30
C GLU A 6 11.37 -1.43 6.65
N LYS A 7 10.65 -1.92 7.67
CA LYS A 7 9.39 -1.30 8.12
C LYS A 7 9.68 0.03 8.81
N LEU A 8 9.07 1.11 8.31
CA LEU A 8 9.21 2.47 8.81
C LEU A 8 7.99 2.95 9.62
N ALA A 9 6.78 2.56 9.22
CA ALA A 9 5.56 2.99 9.91
C ALA A 9 4.97 1.89 10.79
N ARG A 10 4.27 2.32 11.83
CA ARG A 10 3.48 1.47 12.73
C ARG A 10 2.03 1.39 12.24
N ILE A 11 1.37 0.27 12.50
CA ILE A 11 -0.07 0.11 12.30
C ILE A 11 -0.81 1.09 13.24
N PRO A 12 -1.75 1.91 12.74
CA PRO A 12 -2.56 2.80 13.57
C PRO A 12 -3.28 2.03 14.68
N GLY A 13 -3.47 2.67 15.85
CA GLY A 13 -4.25 2.08 16.94
C GLY A 13 -5.71 1.89 16.55
N VAL A 14 -6.45 1.05 17.30
CA VAL A 14 -7.89 0.88 17.08
C VAL A 14 -8.59 2.24 17.21
N GLY A 15 -9.24 2.68 16.13
CA GLY A 15 -9.92 3.98 16.05
C GLY A 15 -9.11 5.12 15.44
N GLU A 16 -7.81 4.91 15.15
CA GLU A 16 -7.00 5.83 14.37
C GLU A 16 -7.13 5.51 12.87
N THR A 17 -7.27 6.54 12.03
CA THR A 17 -7.17 6.42 10.57
C THR A 17 -5.79 6.89 10.12
N GLY A 18 -5.16 6.14 9.22
CA GLY A 18 -3.79 6.40 8.77
C GLY A 18 -3.31 5.36 7.77
N ILE A 19 -2.06 5.48 7.35
CA ILE A 19 -1.38 4.46 6.55
C ILE A 19 -1.15 3.24 7.44
N ASP A 20 -1.53 2.04 6.97
CA ASP A 20 -1.36 0.84 7.79
C ASP A 20 0.12 0.50 7.95
N ASP A 21 0.84 0.38 6.84
CA ASP A 21 2.26 0.04 6.83
C ASP A 21 3.04 0.84 5.77
N LEU A 22 4.29 1.15 6.08
CA LEU A 22 5.22 1.80 5.15
C LEU A 22 6.59 1.12 5.29
N TYR A 23 7.20 0.78 4.16
CA TYR A 23 8.51 0.14 4.10
C TYR A 23 9.46 0.97 3.24
N LYS A 24 10.72 1.08 3.67
CA LYS A 24 11.83 1.49 2.82
C LYS A 24 12.41 0.28 2.14
N VAL A 25 12.62 0.34 0.83
CA VAL A 25 13.14 -0.78 0.04
C VAL A 25 14.44 -0.39 -0.66
N LYS A 26 15.33 -1.36 -0.87
CA LYS A 26 16.58 -1.17 -1.61
C LYS A 26 16.48 -1.76 -3.01
N ARG A 27 15.65 -1.16 -3.88
CA ARG A 27 15.43 -1.64 -5.26
C ARG A 27 15.58 -0.50 -6.28
N SER A 28 16.03 -0.83 -7.49
CA SER A 28 16.19 0.17 -8.55
C SER A 28 14.83 0.71 -8.98
N GLY A 29 14.59 2.00 -8.74
CA GLY A 29 13.38 2.70 -9.18
C GLY A 29 12.18 2.63 -8.23
N VAL A 30 12.34 2.06 -7.03
CA VAL A 30 11.38 2.17 -5.92
C VAL A 30 12.16 2.31 -4.61
N ASP A 31 11.89 3.38 -3.87
CA ASP A 31 12.48 3.69 -2.57
C ASP A 31 11.57 3.29 -1.41
N TYR A 32 10.25 3.35 -1.61
CA TYR A 32 9.26 3.03 -0.58
C TYR A 32 8.06 2.23 -1.11
N VAL A 33 7.51 1.38 -0.22
CA VAL A 33 6.22 0.70 -0.43
C VAL A 33 5.26 1.10 0.67
N ILE A 34 4.08 1.59 0.29
CA ILE A 34 2.98 1.91 1.18
C ILE A 34 1.95 0.79 1.07
N VAL A 35 1.47 0.27 2.19
CA VAL A 35 0.57 -0.89 2.22
C VAL A 35 -0.67 -0.56 3.03
N GLU A 36 -1.82 -0.87 2.44
CA GLU A 36 -3.12 -0.92 3.13
C GLU A 36 -3.57 -2.38 3.26
N TYR A 37 -4.31 -2.71 4.31
CA TYR A 37 -4.90 -4.03 4.52
C TYR A 37 -6.41 -3.95 4.43
N LYS A 38 -7.00 -4.95 3.75
CA LYS A 38 -8.46 -5.00 3.66
C LYS A 38 -9.01 -6.41 3.67
N PHE A 39 -9.92 -6.67 4.61
CA PHE A 39 -10.82 -7.81 4.49
C PHE A 39 -11.92 -7.50 3.47
N VAL A 40 -12.08 -8.36 2.47
CA VAL A 40 -13.13 -8.25 1.45
C VAL A 40 -13.91 -9.55 1.45
N GLY A 41 -15.16 -9.48 1.92
CA GLY A 41 -16.01 -10.67 2.12
C GLY A 41 -16.60 -11.28 0.85
N ASP A 42 -16.45 -10.61 -0.30
CA ASP A 42 -16.93 -11.07 -1.60
C ASP A 42 -15.74 -11.40 -2.48
N ASP A 43 -15.56 -12.67 -2.81
CA ASP A 43 -14.41 -13.15 -3.58
C ASP A 43 -14.30 -12.49 -4.96
N LYS A 44 -15.41 -11.99 -5.52
CA LYS A 44 -15.44 -11.30 -6.82
C LYS A 44 -14.94 -9.86 -6.76
N LYS A 45 -14.74 -9.30 -5.57
CA LYS A 45 -14.33 -7.90 -5.36
C LYS A 45 -12.83 -7.79 -5.10
N SER A 46 -12.18 -6.84 -5.77
CA SER A 46 -10.77 -6.53 -5.52
C SER A 46 -10.54 -5.95 -4.13
N GLY A 47 -9.32 -6.09 -3.60
CA GLY A 47 -8.86 -5.44 -2.38
C GLY A 47 -9.04 -3.93 -2.45
N SER A 48 -8.68 -3.34 -3.60
CA SER A 48 -8.88 -1.92 -3.88
C SER A 48 -10.35 -1.51 -3.72
N SER A 49 -11.32 -2.34 -4.10
CA SER A 49 -12.74 -1.98 -3.97
C SER A 49 -13.23 -1.85 -2.51
N GLY A 50 -12.51 -2.45 -1.55
CA GLY A 50 -12.82 -2.32 -0.12
C GLY A 50 -12.15 -1.12 0.56
N LEU A 51 -11.24 -0.43 -0.12
CA LEU A 51 -10.61 0.79 0.39
C LEU A 51 -11.64 1.94 0.48
N GLY A 52 -11.59 2.70 1.57
CA GLY A 52 -12.52 3.81 1.81
C GLY A 52 -12.28 5.00 0.88
N SER A 53 -13.31 5.81 0.70
CA SER A 53 -13.23 7.12 0.05
C SER A 53 -13.27 8.22 1.09
N THR A 54 -12.36 9.17 0.99
CA THR A 54 -12.28 10.34 1.87
C THR A 54 -12.36 11.63 1.04
N LEU A 55 -12.31 12.79 1.70
CA LEU A 55 -12.21 14.08 1.01
C LEU A 55 -10.90 14.22 0.21
N ASP A 56 -9.83 13.57 0.65
CA ASP A 56 -8.51 13.59 -0.01
C ASP A 56 -8.40 12.53 -1.13
N GLY A 57 -9.49 11.81 -1.41
CA GLY A 57 -9.51 10.71 -2.36
C GLY A 57 -9.58 9.33 -1.69
N LYS A 58 -9.35 8.29 -2.49
CA LYS A 58 -9.44 6.90 -2.07
C LYS A 58 -8.22 6.52 -1.21
N GLN A 59 -8.40 5.72 -0.16
CA GLN A 59 -7.28 5.17 0.59
C GLN A 59 -6.28 4.49 -0.36
N GLY A 60 -4.99 4.71 -0.13
CA GLY A 60 -3.92 4.24 -1.02
C GLY A 60 -3.72 5.04 -2.32
N SER A 61 -4.55 6.05 -2.61
CA SER A 61 -4.25 7.01 -3.70
C SER A 61 -3.16 8.00 -3.28
N GLU A 62 -2.44 8.59 -4.24
CA GLU A 62 -1.37 9.56 -3.94
C GLU A 62 -1.91 10.78 -3.21
N ASN A 63 -3.04 11.35 -3.66
CA ASN A 63 -3.69 12.48 -2.98
C ASN A 63 -4.08 12.14 -1.54
N TRP A 64 -4.53 10.91 -1.31
CA TRP A 64 -4.82 10.47 0.05
C TRP A 64 -3.53 10.29 0.86
N ILE A 65 -2.52 9.61 0.35
CA ILE A 65 -1.25 9.41 1.08
C ILE A 65 -0.62 10.75 1.47
N THR A 66 -0.62 11.70 0.53
CA THR A 66 -0.02 13.04 0.68
C THR A 66 -0.92 14.06 1.37
N GLY A 67 -2.20 13.72 1.59
CA GLY A 67 -3.20 14.59 2.19
C GLY A 67 -3.07 14.70 3.71
N GLY A 68 -3.30 15.91 4.24
CA GLY A 68 -3.25 16.19 5.67
C GLY A 68 -1.85 15.96 6.27
N ASP A 69 -1.81 15.45 7.51
CA ASP A 69 -0.60 15.14 8.26
C ASP A 69 -0.27 13.63 8.29
N ARG A 70 -0.90 12.85 7.39
CA ARG A 70 -0.94 11.39 7.45
C ARG A 70 0.45 10.74 7.41
N LEU A 71 1.30 11.16 6.46
CA LEU A 71 2.68 10.67 6.38
C LEU A 71 3.51 11.09 7.59
N GLU A 72 3.42 12.34 8.02
CA GLU A 72 4.17 12.84 9.18
C GLU A 72 3.79 12.10 10.46
N ARG A 73 2.49 11.85 10.69
CA ARG A 73 2.02 11.03 11.82
C ARG A 73 2.48 9.58 11.75
N SER A 74 2.75 9.07 10.55
CA SER A 74 3.13 7.67 10.33
C SER A 74 4.63 7.43 10.52
N VAL A 75 5.48 8.38 10.10
CA VAL A 75 6.95 8.19 10.03
C VAL A 75 7.79 9.33 10.62
N GLY A 76 7.18 10.43 11.06
CA GLY A 76 7.87 11.65 11.48
C GLY A 76 8.15 12.63 10.33
N LEU A 77 8.52 13.87 10.68
CA LEU A 77 8.66 14.99 9.75
C LEU A 77 9.79 14.80 8.73
N ASP A 78 10.95 14.28 9.15
CA ASP A 78 12.11 14.16 8.26
C ASP A 78 11.88 13.05 7.23
N GLN A 79 11.45 11.87 7.67
CA GLN A 79 11.13 10.75 6.79
C GLN A 79 9.95 11.07 5.87
N SER A 80 8.94 11.82 6.32
CA SER A 80 7.80 12.17 5.48
C SER A 80 8.24 12.99 4.25
N ARG A 81 9.18 13.94 4.42
CA ARG A 81 9.75 14.74 3.31
C ARG A 81 10.43 13.87 2.25
N ASP A 82 11.21 12.88 2.67
CA ASP A 82 11.88 11.96 1.74
C ASP A 82 10.87 11.11 0.95
N ILE A 83 9.78 10.70 1.60
CA ILE A 83 8.71 9.94 0.97
C ILE A 83 7.93 10.82 -0.01
N PHE A 84 7.59 12.07 0.35
CA PHE A 84 6.96 13.03 -0.56
C PHE A 84 7.80 13.23 -1.85
N ALA A 85 9.12 13.37 -1.72
CA ALA A 85 10.02 13.48 -2.87
C ALA A 85 10.06 12.20 -3.73
N SER A 86 9.95 11.04 -3.10
CA SER A 86 9.90 9.76 -3.81
C SER A 86 8.58 9.56 -4.55
N ILE A 87 7.46 9.98 -3.95
CA ILE A 87 6.14 9.97 -4.60
C ILE A 87 6.16 10.88 -5.82
N SER A 88 6.63 12.12 -5.69
CA SER A 88 6.66 13.10 -6.79
C SER A 88 7.58 12.71 -7.95
N THR A 89 8.53 11.79 -7.72
CA THR A 89 9.43 11.25 -8.74
C THR A 89 9.05 9.84 -9.21
N ASN A 90 7.86 9.33 -8.83
CA ASN A 90 7.35 8.01 -9.18
C ASN A 90 8.30 6.86 -8.77
N ARG A 91 8.86 7.00 -7.57
CA ARG A 91 9.77 6.05 -6.90
C ARG A 91 9.10 5.39 -5.68
N THR A 92 7.78 5.31 -5.68
CA THR A 92 7.01 4.58 -4.67
C THR A 92 6.07 3.59 -5.32
N GLU A 93 5.74 2.52 -4.61
CA GLU A 93 4.58 1.69 -4.92
C GLU A 93 3.58 1.72 -3.78
N THR A 94 2.30 1.67 -4.11
CA THR A 94 1.24 1.49 -3.13
C THR A 94 0.53 0.18 -3.39
N TRP A 95 0.39 -0.65 -2.36
CA TRP A 95 -0.26 -1.95 -2.44
C TRP A 95 -1.46 -2.01 -1.49
N VAL A 96 -2.43 -2.85 -1.85
CA VAL A 96 -3.42 -3.35 -0.90
C VAL A 96 -3.27 -4.85 -0.75
N VAL A 97 -3.21 -5.32 0.49
CA VAL A 97 -3.26 -6.73 0.84
C VAL A 97 -4.71 -7.10 1.15
N ARG A 98 -5.36 -7.78 0.21
CA ARG A 98 -6.72 -8.32 0.38
C ARG A 98 -6.66 -9.58 1.21
N THR A 99 -7.47 -9.68 2.25
CA THR A 99 -7.77 -10.93 2.96
C THR A 99 -9.19 -11.37 2.60
N ARG A 100 -9.34 -12.62 2.14
CA ARG A 100 -10.63 -13.22 1.78
C ARG A 100 -11.29 -13.94 2.98
N PRO A 101 -12.58 -14.32 2.90
CA PRO A 101 -13.25 -15.10 3.95
C PRO A 101 -12.55 -16.41 4.32
N ASP A 102 -11.87 -17.03 3.37
CA ASP A 102 -11.10 -18.27 3.56
C ASP A 102 -9.72 -18.04 4.22
N GLY A 103 -9.39 -16.79 4.56
CA GLY A 103 -8.13 -16.40 5.18
C GLY A 103 -6.97 -16.25 4.19
N ALA A 104 -7.17 -16.53 2.90
CA ALA A 104 -6.12 -16.32 1.90
C ALA A 104 -5.87 -14.82 1.67
N THR A 105 -4.61 -14.50 1.37
CA THR A 105 -4.17 -13.12 1.13
C THR A 105 -3.68 -12.92 -0.30
N GLU A 106 -4.06 -11.82 -0.92
CA GLU A 106 -3.63 -11.41 -2.26
C GLU A 106 -3.10 -9.98 -2.24
N ILE A 107 -2.05 -9.70 -3.03
CA ILE A 107 -1.50 -8.35 -3.17
C ILE A 107 -1.99 -7.75 -4.48
N GLU A 108 -2.54 -6.55 -4.41
CA GLU A 108 -2.85 -5.73 -5.58
C GLU A 108 -2.00 -4.46 -5.57
N VAL A 109 -1.36 -4.16 -6.70
CA VAL A 109 -0.62 -2.90 -6.87
C VAL A 109 -1.61 -1.81 -7.28
N LEU A 110 -1.51 -0.63 -6.69
CA LEU A 110 -2.40 0.50 -6.96
C LEU A 110 -1.76 1.52 -7.92
N ASP A 111 -2.60 2.18 -8.70
CA ASP A 111 -2.28 3.41 -9.40
C ASP A 111 -2.39 4.64 -8.49
N SER A 112 -2.06 5.82 -9.01
CA SER A 112 -2.09 7.08 -8.26
C SER A 112 -3.50 7.47 -7.77
N LEU A 113 -4.55 6.86 -8.32
CA LEU A 113 -5.95 7.05 -7.93
C LEU A 113 -6.45 5.99 -6.92
N GLY A 114 -5.57 5.09 -6.47
CA GLY A 114 -5.92 4.00 -5.54
C GLY A 114 -6.70 2.86 -6.20
N LYS A 115 -6.64 2.72 -7.53
CA LYS A 115 -7.24 1.60 -8.27
C LYS A 115 -6.21 0.51 -8.51
N ALA A 116 -6.64 -0.75 -8.46
CA ALA A 116 -5.77 -1.87 -8.80
C ALA A 116 -5.30 -1.77 -10.26
N LYS A 117 -4.00 -1.97 -10.48
CA LYS A 117 -3.35 -2.13 -11.79
C LYS A 117 -2.70 -3.51 -11.89
N ALA A 118 -2.26 -3.88 -13.10
CA ALA A 118 -1.64 -5.17 -13.34
C ALA A 118 -0.35 -5.32 -12.50
N VAL A 119 -0.18 -6.48 -11.85
CA VAL A 119 0.92 -6.73 -10.90
C VAL A 119 2.30 -6.73 -11.55
N ASP A 120 2.37 -7.06 -12.85
CA ASP A 120 3.57 -7.00 -13.68
C ASP A 120 4.11 -5.56 -13.88
N THR A 121 3.34 -4.55 -13.50
CA THR A 121 3.80 -3.16 -13.42
C THR A 121 4.59 -2.86 -12.13
N SER A 122 4.63 -3.79 -11.17
CA SER A 122 5.49 -3.68 -10.00
C SER A 122 6.96 -3.88 -10.39
N LYS A 123 7.82 -3.05 -9.84
CA LYS A 123 9.27 -3.16 -9.92
C LYS A 123 9.85 -4.00 -8.77
N ILE A 124 9.01 -4.46 -7.84
CA ILE A 124 9.40 -5.26 -6.66
C ILE A 124 8.85 -6.68 -6.76
N LEU A 125 7.55 -6.83 -7.04
CA LEU A 125 6.93 -8.14 -7.15
C LEU A 125 7.38 -8.80 -8.46
N PRO A 126 7.79 -10.08 -8.45
CA PRO A 126 8.01 -10.79 -9.69
C PRO A 126 6.70 -10.83 -10.49
N SER A 127 6.81 -10.85 -11.82
CA SER A 127 5.65 -10.94 -12.74
C SER A 127 4.76 -12.18 -12.57
N MET A 128 5.08 -13.07 -11.62
CA MET A 128 4.23 -14.18 -11.18
C MET A 128 4.42 -14.45 -9.68
N VAL A 129 3.50 -13.98 -8.84
CA VAL A 129 3.28 -14.59 -7.51
C VAL A 129 1.77 -14.69 -7.25
N PHE A 130 1.21 -15.87 -7.55
CA PHE A 130 0.10 -16.42 -6.79
C PHE A 130 0.61 -17.72 -6.16
N SER A 131 1.24 -17.62 -4.99
CA SER A 131 1.56 -18.79 -4.17
C SER A 131 0.64 -18.86 -2.96
N GLY A 132 -0.24 -19.87 -2.95
CA GLY A 132 -0.86 -20.48 -1.77
C GLY A 132 -2.16 -19.82 -1.26
N GLY A 133 -3.31 -20.51 -1.20
CA GLY A 133 -3.53 -21.93 -1.47
C GLY A 133 -4.99 -22.38 -1.38
N LYS A 134 -5.18 -23.67 -1.65
CA LYS A 134 -6.24 -24.56 -1.15
C LYS A 134 -5.58 -25.90 -0.81
N PRO A 135 -5.84 -26.50 0.36
CA PRO A 135 -6.03 -27.94 0.46
C PRO A 135 -7.36 -28.35 -0.21
#